data_AF-T1BP12-F1
#
_entry.id   AF-T1BP12-F1
#
_cell.length_a   1.000
_cell.length_b   1.000
_cell.length_c   1.000
_cell.angle_alpha   90.00
_cell.angle_beta   90.00
_cell.angle_gamma   90.00
#
_symmetry.space_group_name_H-M   'P 1'
#
loop_
_entity.id
_entity.type
_entity.pdbx_description
1 polymer ?
#
loop_
_entity_poly.entity_id
_entity_poly.type
_entity_poly.pdbx_seq_one_letter_code
_entity_poly.pdbx_strand_id
1 'polypeptide(L)'
;MIANVGLVAFRDPNGIRPLVIGKRPAPGKDAYMVASESVALDVLGFERMRDVIPGEAILISPSGEMDSRVCSGLSEQHPCLFEYVYLARPDSRMEGISVHQARLAMGEYLAEKIRRDRVDWPVDVVIPIPDTSRMSALQLANRLGLEYREGFIKNRYIGRTFIMPEQKVRE
;
A
#
# COMPACT_ATOMS: atom_id res chain seq x y z
N MET A 1 22.44 -4.88 7.43
CA MET A 1 23.75 -4.96 6.76
C MET A 1 24.59 -5.97 7.50
N ILE A 2 25.13 -6.97 6.82
CA ILE A 2 26.07 -7.94 7.38
C ILE A 2 27.47 -7.39 7.16
N ALA A 3 28.25 -7.28 8.24
CA ALA A 3 29.60 -6.72 8.19
C ALA A 3 30.46 -7.45 7.14
N ASN A 4 31.17 -6.68 6.31
CA ASN A 4 32.04 -7.16 5.22
C ASN A 4 31.35 -8.02 4.14
N VAL A 5 30.02 -8.16 4.16
CA VAL A 5 29.25 -8.94 3.17
C VAL A 5 28.31 -8.04 2.38
N GLY A 6 27.59 -7.13 3.03
CA GLY A 6 26.70 -6.18 2.36
C GLY A 6 25.27 -6.13 2.92
N LEU A 7 24.34 -5.63 2.12
CA LEU A 7 22.92 -5.56 2.45
C LEU A 7 22.23 -6.84 1.95
N VAL A 8 21.45 -7.47 2.82
CA VAL A 8 20.57 -8.59 2.44
C VAL A 8 19.13 -8.16 2.63
N ALA A 9 18.29 -8.49 1.65
CA ALA A 9 16.84 -8.31 1.70
C ALA A 9 16.19 -9.61 1.25
N PHE A 10 15.13 -10.05 1.92
CA PHE A 10 14.45 -11.28 1.55
C PHE A 10 12.95 -11.17 1.81
N ARG A 11 12.19 -12.01 1.12
CA ARG A 11 10.73 -12.10 1.25
C ARG A 11 10.32 -13.49 1.69
N ASP A 12 9.25 -13.58 2.48
CA ASP A 12 8.71 -14.87 2.92
C ASP A 12 8.25 -15.72 1.71
N PRO A 13 8.22 -17.07 1.83
CA PRO A 13 7.86 -17.97 0.72
C PRO A 13 6.43 -17.79 0.19
N ASN A 14 5.54 -17.14 0.95
CA ASN A 14 4.17 -16.83 0.55
C ASN A 14 4.04 -15.40 -0.01
N GLY A 15 5.09 -14.59 0.04
CA GLY A 15 5.04 -13.21 -0.44
C GLY A 15 4.05 -12.32 0.29
N ILE A 16 3.75 -12.59 1.55
CA ILE A 16 2.67 -11.90 2.30
C ILE A 16 3.00 -10.43 2.47
N ARG A 17 4.23 -10.11 2.88
CA ARG A 17 4.66 -8.71 3.09
C ARG A 17 5.26 -8.14 1.82
N PRO A 18 4.90 -6.90 1.44
CA PRO A 18 5.40 -6.29 0.22
C PRO A 18 6.88 -5.94 0.37
N LEU A 19 7.63 -6.16 -0.71
CA LEU A 19 9.03 -5.79 -0.81
C LEU A 19 9.35 -5.50 -2.27
N VAL A 20 9.86 -4.31 -2.55
CA VAL A 20 10.21 -3.86 -3.91
C VAL A 20 11.68 -3.46 -3.95
N ILE A 21 12.32 -3.72 -5.08
CA ILE A 21 13.69 -3.29 -5.37
C ILE A 21 13.70 -2.24 -6.49
N GLY A 22 14.55 -1.23 -6.31
CA GLY A 22 14.86 -0.23 -7.32
C GLY A 22 16.36 0.01 -7.44
N LYS A 23 16.74 0.68 -8.52
CA LYS A 23 18.12 1.07 -8.79
C LYS A 23 18.22 2.51 -9.26
N ARG A 24 19.40 3.09 -9.12
CA ARG A 24 19.71 4.42 -9.66
C ARG A 24 21.17 4.46 -10.11
N PRO A 25 21.49 5.08 -11.25
CA PRO A 25 22.88 5.31 -11.62
C PRO A 25 23.64 6.08 -10.53
N ALA A 26 24.87 5.64 -10.23
CA ALA A 26 25.81 6.34 -9.37
C ALA A 26 27.21 6.33 -10.01
N PRO A 27 28.16 7.16 -9.55
CA PRO A 27 29.49 7.21 -10.13
C PRO A 27 30.19 5.83 -10.10
N GLY A 28 30.40 5.26 -11.28
CA GLY A 28 31.09 3.98 -11.47
C GLY A 28 30.28 2.71 -11.17
N LYS A 29 29.02 2.81 -10.72
CA LYS A 29 28.16 1.64 -10.42
C LYS A 29 26.68 2.03 -10.25
N ASP A 30 25.79 1.05 -10.28
CA ASP A 30 24.40 1.25 -9.86
C ASP A 30 24.30 1.25 -8.31
N ALA A 31 23.49 2.15 -7.78
CA ALA A 31 23.03 2.09 -6.40
C ALA A 31 21.70 1.33 -6.35
N TYR A 32 21.54 0.43 -5.38
CA TYR A 32 20.31 -0.34 -5.18
C TYR A 32 19.60 0.07 -3.90
N MET A 33 18.28 -0.04 -3.90
CA MET A 33 17.43 0.23 -2.76
C MET A 33 16.32 -0.81 -2.70
N VAL A 34 15.98 -1.25 -1.48
CA VAL A 34 14.77 -2.02 -1.21
C VAL A 34 13.86 -1.24 -0.27
N ALA A 35 12.56 -1.42 -0.43
CA ALA A 35 11.56 -0.79 0.42
C ALA A 35 10.28 -1.63 0.50
N SER A 36 9.46 -1.40 1.52
CA SER A 36 8.12 -2.01 1.60
C SER A 36 7.18 -1.49 0.51
N GLU A 37 7.35 -0.24 0.09
CA GLU A 37 6.46 0.44 -0.85
C GLU A 37 7.25 1.17 -1.93
N SER A 38 6.75 1.18 -3.17
CA SER A 38 7.45 1.79 -4.30
C SER A 38 7.58 3.30 -4.21
N VAL A 39 6.67 3.97 -3.51
CA VAL A 39 6.73 5.42 -3.29
C VAL A 39 8.05 5.86 -2.64
N ALA A 40 8.69 4.99 -1.85
CA ALA A 40 10.01 5.28 -1.29
C ALA A 40 11.11 5.36 -2.35
N LEU A 41 11.02 4.53 -3.41
CA LEU A 41 11.91 4.58 -4.56
C LEU A 41 11.68 5.88 -5.34
N ASP A 42 10.40 6.20 -5.61
CA ASP A 42 10.00 7.39 -6.38
C ASP A 42 10.49 8.69 -5.72
N VAL A 43 10.27 8.82 -4.40
CA VAL A 43 10.70 10.01 -3.62
C VAL A 43 12.22 10.20 -3.64
N LEU A 44 12.99 9.12 -3.75
CA LEU A 44 14.46 9.16 -3.76
C LEU A 44 15.05 9.08 -5.17
N GLY A 45 14.22 9.08 -6.21
CA GLY A 45 14.65 9.03 -7.61
C GLY A 45 15.30 7.71 -8.02
N PHE A 46 14.91 6.60 -7.38
CA PHE A 46 15.26 5.25 -7.82
C PHE A 46 14.26 4.77 -8.86
N GLU A 47 14.75 4.22 -9.96
CA GLU A 47 13.93 3.49 -10.93
C GLU A 47 13.48 2.17 -10.31
N ARG A 48 12.17 1.92 -10.30
CA ARG A 48 11.61 0.64 -9.88
C ARG A 48 12.07 -0.46 -10.83
N MET A 49 12.67 -1.52 -10.29
CA MET A 49 13.02 -2.71 -11.07
C MET A 49 11.86 -3.72 -11.07
N ARG A 50 11.50 -4.24 -9.89
CA ARG A 50 10.44 -5.25 -9.70
C ARG A 50 10.14 -5.46 -8.22
N ASP A 51 9.03 -6.14 -7.94
CA ASP A 51 8.80 -6.73 -6.63
C ASP A 51 9.80 -7.89 -6.38
N VAL A 52 10.20 -8.08 -5.13
CA VAL A 52 10.99 -9.23 -4.69
C VAL A 52 10.07 -10.44 -4.65
N ILE A 53 10.40 -11.51 -5.35
CA ILE A 53 9.48 -12.65 -5.49
C ILE A 53 9.42 -13.47 -4.18
N PRO A 54 8.35 -14.25 -3.95
CA PRO A 54 8.22 -15.02 -2.71
C PRO A 54 9.39 -16.00 -2.50
N GLY A 55 10.01 -15.95 -1.33
CA GLY A 55 11.16 -16.80 -0.98
C GLY A 55 12.51 -16.36 -1.54
N GLU A 56 12.56 -15.23 -2.25
CA GLU A 56 13.80 -14.67 -2.79
C GLU A 56 14.61 -13.96 -1.71
N ALA A 57 15.93 -14.10 -1.79
CA ALA A 57 16.92 -13.29 -1.09
C ALA A 57 17.81 -12.55 -2.11
N ILE A 58 18.00 -11.26 -1.86
CA ILE A 58 18.86 -10.35 -2.62
C ILE A 58 20.05 -9.98 -1.74
N LEU A 59 21.25 -10.06 -2.28
CA LEU A 59 22.49 -9.59 -1.68
C LEU A 59 23.05 -8.43 -2.52
N ILE A 60 23.28 -7.29 -1.89
CA ILE A 60 23.98 -6.15 -2.48
C ILE A 60 25.31 -5.99 -1.76
N SER A 61 26.40 -6.27 -2.46
CA SER A 61 27.75 -6.23 -1.90
C SER A 61 28.27 -4.80 -1.71
N PRO A 62 29.32 -4.58 -0.89
CA PRO A 62 29.99 -3.28 -0.78
C PRO A 62 30.59 -2.79 -2.11
N SER A 63 30.92 -3.69 -3.04
CA SER A 63 31.38 -3.31 -4.39
C SER A 63 30.24 -2.75 -5.24
N GLY A 64 28.97 -2.96 -4.87
CA GLY A 64 27.78 -2.53 -5.60
C GLY A 64 27.26 -3.57 -6.59
N GLU A 65 27.73 -4.81 -6.49
CA GLU A 65 27.18 -5.93 -7.24
C GLU A 65 25.94 -6.46 -6.52
N MET A 66 24.93 -6.84 -7.31
CA MET A 66 23.67 -7.39 -6.80
C MET A 66 23.50 -8.82 -7.28
N ASP A 67 23.37 -9.74 -6.33
CA ASP A 67 22.99 -11.13 -6.56
C ASP A 67 21.59 -11.38 -6.03
N SER A 68 20.86 -12.28 -6.70
CA SER A 68 19.55 -12.74 -6.23
C SER A 68 19.36 -14.23 -6.39
N ARG A 69 18.75 -14.88 -5.38
CA ARG A 69 18.46 -16.32 -5.38
C ARG A 69 17.14 -16.61 -4.68
N VAL A 70 16.42 -17.62 -5.18
CA VAL A 70 15.29 -18.22 -4.46
C VAL A 70 15.85 -19.17 -3.40
N CYS A 71 15.52 -18.91 -2.14
CA CYS A 71 16.05 -19.63 -0.98
C CYS A 71 15.03 -20.55 -0.30
N SER A 72 13.82 -20.65 -0.84
CA SER A 72 12.78 -21.58 -0.39
C SER A 72 12.40 -22.58 -1.49
N GLY A 73 11.65 -23.62 -1.11
CA GLY A 73 11.05 -24.58 -2.04
C GLY A 73 9.88 -23.98 -2.84
N LEU A 74 8.83 -24.76 -3.08
CA LEU A 74 7.61 -24.27 -3.74
C LEU A 74 7.12 -22.98 -3.08
N SER A 75 7.06 -21.91 -3.88
CA SER A 75 6.66 -20.57 -3.47
C SER A 75 5.37 -20.20 -4.20
N GLU A 76 4.37 -19.75 -3.46
CA GLU A 76 3.11 -19.23 -4.01
C GLU A 76 2.96 -17.75 -3.63
N GLN A 77 2.24 -17.00 -4.47
CA GLN A 77 2.06 -15.57 -4.27
C GLN A 77 0.73 -15.29 -3.55
N HIS A 78 0.83 -14.99 -2.25
CA HIS A 78 -0.30 -14.69 -1.35
C HIS A 78 -0.14 -13.29 -0.74
N PRO A 79 -0.22 -12.21 -1.53
CA PRO A 79 0.01 -10.86 -1.05
C PRO A 79 -1.06 -10.47 -0.02
N CYS A 80 -0.67 -9.71 0.99
CA CYS A 80 -1.58 -9.24 2.03
C CYS A 80 -2.67 -8.32 1.44
N LEU A 81 -3.92 -8.78 1.38
CA LEU A 81 -5.05 -8.01 0.87
C LEU A 81 -5.27 -6.69 1.64
N PHE A 82 -4.93 -6.65 2.93
CA PHE A 82 -5.06 -5.45 3.76
C PHE A 82 -4.16 -4.28 3.32
N GLU A 83 -3.06 -4.56 2.61
CA GLU A 83 -2.24 -3.52 2.00
C GLU A 83 -3.07 -2.71 0.99
N TYR A 84 -3.78 -3.40 0.09
CA TYR A 84 -4.64 -2.76 -0.90
C TYR A 84 -5.85 -2.06 -0.27
N VAL A 85 -6.49 -2.70 0.72
CA VAL A 85 -7.71 -2.16 1.34
C VAL A 85 -7.44 -0.86 2.09
N TYR A 86 -6.34 -0.79 2.87
CA TYR A 86 -6.15 0.33 3.78
C TYR A 86 -4.71 0.73 4.06
N LEU A 87 -3.80 -0.23 4.20
CA LEU A 87 -2.50 0.06 4.84
C LEU A 87 -1.54 0.79 3.90
N ALA A 88 -1.44 0.36 2.65
CA ALA A 88 -0.52 0.94 1.68
C ALA A 88 -0.94 2.33 1.24
N ARG A 89 0.03 3.16 0.85
CA ARG A 89 -0.28 4.43 0.22
C ARG A 89 -0.88 4.21 -1.17
N PRO A 90 -1.84 5.06 -1.59
CA PRO A 90 -2.50 4.87 -2.88
C PRO A 90 -1.57 5.08 -4.09
N ASP A 91 -0.50 5.84 -3.93
CA ASP A 91 0.53 6.07 -4.96
C ASP A 91 1.55 4.92 -5.06
N SER A 92 1.44 3.90 -4.20
CA SER A 92 2.27 2.69 -4.30
C SER A 92 1.74 1.71 -5.34
N ARG A 93 2.67 0.95 -5.91
CA ARG A 93 2.41 -0.23 -6.75
C ARG A 93 2.96 -1.48 -6.04
N MET A 94 2.16 -2.52 -5.93
CA MET A 94 2.51 -3.78 -5.27
C MET A 94 2.11 -4.95 -6.17
N GLU A 95 3.04 -5.83 -6.49
CA GLU A 95 2.82 -6.96 -7.42
C GLU A 95 2.29 -6.48 -8.79
N GLY A 96 2.80 -5.36 -9.27
CA GLY A 96 2.32 -4.71 -10.50
C GLY A 96 0.94 -4.04 -10.40
N ILE A 97 0.22 -4.17 -9.29
CA ILE A 97 -1.11 -3.59 -9.05
C ILE A 97 -0.95 -2.20 -8.40
N SER A 98 -1.58 -1.19 -8.98
CA SER A 98 -1.71 0.13 -8.35
C SER A 98 -2.71 0.07 -7.20
N VAL A 99 -2.31 0.52 -6.01
CA VAL A 99 -3.20 0.57 -4.83
C VAL A 99 -4.39 1.50 -5.09
N HIS A 100 -4.15 2.64 -5.74
CA HIS A 100 -5.23 3.55 -6.17
C HIS A 100 -6.27 2.86 -7.06
N GLN A 101 -5.82 2.16 -8.12
CA GLN A 101 -6.73 1.46 -9.03
C GLN A 101 -7.49 0.32 -8.33
N ALA A 102 -6.81 -0.42 -7.44
CA ALA A 102 -7.46 -1.46 -6.63
C ALA A 102 -8.61 -0.88 -5.79
N ARG A 103 -8.42 0.29 -5.17
CA ARG A 103 -9.45 0.96 -4.36
C ARG A 103 -10.61 1.50 -5.19
N LEU A 104 -10.35 2.00 -6.40
CA LEU A 104 -11.41 2.35 -7.34
C LEU A 104 -12.24 1.10 -7.68
N ALA A 105 -11.58 0.00 -8.04
CA ALA A 105 -12.25 -1.27 -8.32
C ALA A 105 -13.05 -1.78 -7.11
N MET A 106 -12.60 -1.60 -5.87
CA MET A 106 -13.42 -1.93 -4.69
C MET A 106 -14.73 -1.14 -4.65
N GLY A 107 -14.71 0.16 -4.98
CA GLY A 107 -15.90 1.00 -5.09
C GLY A 107 -16.84 0.53 -6.20
N GLU A 108 -16.27 0.13 -7.33
CA GLU A 108 -16.98 -0.49 -8.45
C GLU A 108 -17.78 -1.74 -8.03
N TYR A 109 -17.07 -2.72 -7.46
CA TYR A 109 -17.69 -3.97 -7.00
C TYR A 109 -18.74 -3.73 -5.92
N LEU A 110 -18.54 -2.73 -5.05
CA LEU A 110 -19.52 -2.36 -4.05
C LEU A 110 -20.78 -1.74 -4.68
N ALA A 111 -20.64 -0.97 -5.76
CA ALA A 111 -21.79 -0.41 -6.48
C ALA A 111 -22.66 -1.52 -7.07
N GLU A 112 -22.03 -2.48 -7.76
CA GLU A 112 -22.74 -3.63 -8.31
C GLU A 112 -23.42 -4.47 -7.23
N LYS A 113 -22.75 -4.65 -6.09
CA LYS A 113 -23.34 -5.32 -4.93
C LYS A 113 -24.56 -4.58 -4.39
N ILE A 114 -24.50 -3.25 -4.22
CA ILE A 114 -25.63 -2.45 -3.74
C ILE A 114 -26.80 -2.53 -4.72
N ARG A 115 -26.54 -2.39 -6.04
CA ARG A 115 -27.60 -2.53 -7.05
C ARG A 115 -28.26 -3.90 -6.99
N ARG A 116 -27.50 -4.98 -6.80
CA ARG A 116 -28.07 -6.33 -6.71
C ARG A 116 -28.87 -6.54 -5.43
N ASP A 117 -28.32 -6.11 -4.29
CA ASP A 117 -28.84 -6.51 -2.98
C ASP A 117 -29.88 -5.51 -2.43
N ARG A 118 -29.86 -4.25 -2.88
CA ARG A 118 -30.57 -3.10 -2.26
C ARG A 118 -31.11 -2.09 -3.30
N VAL A 119 -31.80 -2.57 -4.33
CA VAL A 119 -32.39 -1.74 -5.43
C VAL A 119 -33.24 -0.56 -4.93
N ASP A 120 -33.97 -0.73 -3.82
CA ASP A 120 -35.05 0.19 -3.43
C ASP A 120 -34.71 1.11 -2.24
N TRP A 121 -33.44 1.21 -1.83
CA TRP A 121 -33.08 2.11 -0.73
C TRP A 121 -33.10 3.57 -1.19
N PRO A 122 -33.83 4.47 -0.52
CA PRO A 122 -33.75 5.89 -0.80
C PRO A 122 -32.38 6.38 -0.32
N VAL A 123 -31.44 6.53 -1.25
CA VAL A 123 -30.09 7.06 -0.98
C VAL A 123 -29.93 8.36 -1.74
N ASP A 124 -29.80 9.46 -1.01
CA ASP A 124 -29.64 10.78 -1.62
C ASP A 124 -28.18 11.07 -2.00
N VAL A 125 -27.23 10.57 -1.21
CA VAL A 125 -25.83 10.97 -1.28
C VAL A 125 -24.88 9.88 -0.78
N VAL A 126 -23.69 9.81 -1.37
CA VAL A 126 -22.58 8.98 -0.90
C VAL A 126 -21.57 9.87 -0.16
N ILE A 127 -21.27 9.51 1.09
CA ILE A 127 -20.33 10.23 1.96
C ILE A 127 -19.23 9.27 2.41
N PRO A 128 -17.94 9.54 2.13
CA PRO A 128 -16.84 8.72 2.62
C PRO A 128 -16.55 8.98 4.10
N ILE A 129 -16.02 7.95 4.78
CA ILE A 129 -15.28 8.15 6.02
C ILE A 129 -13.80 8.38 5.66
N PRO A 130 -13.26 9.58 5.91
CA PRO A 130 -11.89 9.91 5.49
C PRO A 130 -10.81 9.14 6.28
N ASP A 131 -9.64 8.86 5.71
CA ASP A 131 -9.16 9.34 4.39
C ASP A 131 -9.21 8.28 3.28
N THR A 132 -9.00 7.01 3.62
CA THR A 132 -8.80 5.92 2.66
C THR A 132 -10.01 5.67 1.77
N SER A 133 -11.23 5.74 2.34
CA SER A 133 -12.44 5.36 1.61
C SER A 133 -12.86 6.34 0.52
N ARG A 134 -12.25 7.53 0.45
CA ARG A 134 -12.59 8.57 -0.54
C ARG A 134 -12.57 8.04 -1.98
N MET A 135 -11.57 7.25 -2.34
CA MET A 135 -11.43 6.70 -3.70
C MET A 135 -12.56 5.73 -4.02
N SER A 136 -12.82 4.77 -3.13
CA SER A 136 -13.87 3.78 -3.31
C SER A 136 -15.26 4.41 -3.26
N ALA A 137 -15.50 5.37 -2.38
CA ALA A 137 -16.78 6.09 -2.27
C ALA A 137 -17.04 6.97 -3.49
N LEU A 138 -16.01 7.64 -4.03
CA LEU A 138 -16.14 8.40 -5.26
C LEU A 138 -16.53 7.49 -6.43
N GLN A 139 -15.84 6.36 -6.60
CA GLN A 139 -16.18 5.41 -7.67
C GLN A 139 -17.56 4.80 -7.47
N LEU A 140 -17.93 4.49 -6.22
CA LEU A 140 -19.26 4.01 -5.85
C LEU A 140 -20.35 5.00 -6.27
N ALA A 141 -20.19 6.28 -5.91
CA ALA A 141 -21.14 7.34 -6.24
C ALA A 141 -21.29 7.50 -7.76
N ASN A 142 -20.17 7.55 -8.48
CA ASN A 142 -20.13 7.64 -9.94
C ASN A 142 -20.88 6.48 -10.59
N ARG A 143 -20.72 5.26 -10.07
CA ARG A 143 -21.44 4.10 -10.59
C ARG A 143 -22.92 4.15 -10.26
N LEU A 144 -23.28 4.41 -9.00
CA LEU A 144 -24.70 4.47 -8.62
C LEU A 144 -25.44 5.67 -9.23
N GLY A 145 -24.73 6.63 -9.84
CA GLY A 145 -25.33 7.86 -10.37
C GLY A 145 -25.79 8.80 -9.25
N LEU A 146 -25.15 8.72 -8.08
CA LEU A 146 -25.46 9.49 -6.89
C LEU A 146 -24.45 10.62 -6.68
N GLU A 147 -24.86 11.65 -5.93
CA GLU A 147 -23.93 12.71 -5.56
C GLU A 147 -22.86 12.21 -4.57
N TYR A 148 -21.62 12.62 -4.78
CA TYR A 148 -20.54 12.50 -3.79
C TYR A 148 -20.43 13.79 -2.98
N ARG A 149 -20.40 13.68 -1.64
CA ARG A 149 -20.18 14.83 -0.74
C ARG A 149 -19.19 14.50 0.37
N GLU A 150 -18.36 15.48 0.74
CA GLU A 150 -17.52 15.40 1.95
C GLU A 150 -18.36 15.84 3.16
N GLY A 151 -19.02 14.88 3.81
CA GLY A 151 -19.77 15.11 5.05
C GLY A 151 -18.92 14.98 6.32
N PHE A 152 -17.79 14.28 6.25
CA PHE A 152 -16.87 14.09 7.37
C PHE A 152 -15.50 14.70 7.08
N ILE A 153 -14.98 15.45 8.06
CA ILE A 153 -13.64 16.00 8.01
C ILE A 153 -12.81 15.35 9.12
N LYS A 154 -11.73 14.66 8.74
CA LYS A 154 -10.80 14.07 9.70
C LYS A 154 -9.98 15.16 10.37
N ASN A 155 -9.96 15.18 11.70
CA ASN A 155 -9.02 16.00 12.45
C ASN A 155 -7.59 15.45 12.27
N ARG A 156 -6.71 16.22 11.62
CA ARG A 156 -5.30 15.84 11.39
C ARG A 156 -4.41 16.07 12.61
N TYR A 157 -4.89 16.83 13.59
CA TYR A 157 -4.14 17.24 14.78
C TYR A 157 -4.81 16.64 16.02
N ILE A 158 -4.71 15.32 16.15
CA ILE A 158 -5.13 14.61 17.36
C ILE A 158 -3.93 14.53 18.30
N GLY A 159 -4.06 15.17 19.46
CA GLY A 159 -3.11 15.06 20.55
C GLY A 159 -3.35 13.81 21.40
N ARG A 160 -2.39 13.44 22.23
CA ARG A 160 -2.60 12.43 23.27
C ARG A 160 -3.49 13.00 24.39
N THR A 161 -4.38 12.19 24.93
CA THR A 161 -5.10 12.54 26.16
C THR A 161 -4.21 12.26 27.37
N PHE A 162 -4.05 13.24 28.25
CA PHE A 162 -3.33 13.04 29.51
C PHE A 162 -4.27 12.47 30.57
N ILE A 163 -3.70 11.77 31.55
CA ILE A 163 -4.45 11.33 32.73
C ILE A 163 -4.65 12.56 33.61
N MET A 164 -5.85 13.12 33.60
CA MET A 164 -6.23 14.21 34.50
C MET A 164 -6.88 13.63 35.76
N PRO A 165 -6.71 14.26 36.95
CA PRO A 165 -7.26 13.75 38.21
C PRO A 165 -8.80 13.67 38.22
N GLU A 166 -9.47 14.48 37.39
CA GLU A 166 -10.92 14.62 37.35
C GLU A 166 -11.48 14.18 35.99
N GLN A 167 -12.46 13.27 36.02
CA GLN A 167 -13.03 12.61 34.84
C GLN A 167 -13.81 13.55 33.90
N LYS A 168 -14.25 14.71 34.40
CA LYS A 168 -15.16 15.65 33.71
C LYS A 168 -14.61 16.31 32.45
N VAL A 169 -13.30 16.19 32.17
CA VAL A 169 -12.69 16.73 30.95
C VAL A 169 -12.65 15.69 29.82
N ARG A 170 -13.19 14.48 30.04
CA ARG A 170 -13.20 13.35 29.07
C ARG A 170 -14.57 13.07 28.43
N GLU A 171 -15.64 13.68 28.92
CA GLU A 171 -17.02 13.61 28.37
C GLU A 171 -17.37 14.93 27.68
#